data_AF-A0A3M2C9H3-F1
#
_entry.id   AF-A0A3M2C9H3-F1
#
_cell.length_a   1.000
_cell.length_b   1.000
_cell.length_c   1.000
_cell.angle_alpha   90.00
_cell.angle_beta   90.00
_cell.angle_gamma   90.00
#
_symmetry.space_group_name_H-M   'P 1'
#
loop_
_entity.id
_entity.type
_entity.pdbx_description
1 polymer ?
#
loop_
_entity_poly.entity_id
_entity_poly.type
_entity_poly.pdbx_seq_one_letter_code
_entity_poly.pdbx_strand_id
1 'polypeptide(L)'
;MKRTLEVLSVAIFLAGVELATGGLSTTLDRFIEQFTLVFGEPPASGRGVAGLLLTFSGIALGSIALWAHRERRELTETTDCPRCGARTERIKRRKRHRILAALLGEGLTRRRCAECGWVGLTQKP
;
A
#
# COMPACT_ATOMS: atom_id res chain seq x y z
N MET A 1 0.66 11.51 2.06
CA MET A 1 1.15 10.13 1.84
C MET A 1 0.21 9.25 1.01
N LYS A 2 -1.13 9.28 1.20
CA LYS A 2 -2.08 8.44 0.43
C LYS A 2 -2.00 8.59 -1.10
N ARG A 3 -2.20 9.82 -1.59
CA ARG A 3 -2.07 10.11 -3.03
C ARG A 3 -0.68 9.75 -3.55
N THR A 4 0.34 9.97 -2.73
CA THR A 4 1.73 9.68 -3.09
C THR A 4 1.95 8.18 -3.31
N LEU A 5 1.45 7.31 -2.44
CA LEU A 5 1.62 5.85 -2.56
C LEU A 5 0.80 5.28 -3.73
N GLU A 6 -0.42 5.75 -3.92
CA GLU A 6 -1.27 5.33 -5.05
C GLU A 6 -0.65 5.75 -6.39
N VAL A 7 -0.27 7.02 -6.52
CA VAL A 7 0.39 7.56 -7.72
C VAL A 7 1.70 6.82 -7.98
N LEU A 8 2.51 6.56 -6.94
CA LEU A 8 3.76 5.81 -7.08
C LEU A 8 3.51 4.37 -7.52
N SER A 9 2.50 3.68 -6.97
CA SER A 9 2.17 2.30 -7.36
C SER A 9 1.74 2.20 -8.81
N VAL A 10 0.94 3.16 -9.28
CA VAL A 10 0.48 3.21 -10.68
C VAL A 10 1.64 3.56 -11.61
N ALA A 11 2.48 4.53 -11.24
CA ALA A 11 3.65 4.91 -12.02
C ALA A 11 4.66 3.74 -12.15
N ILE A 12 4.94 3.03 -11.06
CA ILE A 12 5.83 1.86 -11.06
C ILE A 12 5.24 0.72 -11.89
N PHE A 13 3.93 0.49 -11.77
CA PHE A 13 3.24 -0.53 -12.56
C PHE A 13 3.30 -0.22 -14.06
N LEU A 14 2.97 1.00 -14.47
CA LEU A 14 3.01 1.43 -15.88
C LEU A 14 4.44 1.36 -16.44
N ALA A 15 5.43 1.86 -15.71
CA ALA A 15 6.83 1.77 -16.11
C ALA A 15 7.30 0.31 -16.26
N GLY A 16 6.86 -0.58 -15.36
CA GLY A 16 7.16 -2.01 -15.44
C GLY A 16 6.54 -2.69 -16.65
N VAL A 17 5.27 -2.37 -16.97
CA VAL A 17 4.57 -2.89 -18.15
C VAL A 17 5.23 -2.41 -19.44
N GLU A 18 5.59 -1.13 -19.53
CA GLU A 18 6.30 -0.58 -20.70
C GLU A 18 7.66 -1.27 -20.91
N LEU A 19 8.45 -1.42 -19.84
CA LEU A 19 9.74 -2.13 -19.88
C LEU A 19 9.60 -3.60 -20.25
N ALA A 20 8.56 -4.29 -19.77
CA ALA A 20 8.35 -5.72 -20.02
C ALA A 20 7.84 -6.01 -21.44
N THR A 21 7.06 -5.09 -22.03
CA THR A 21 6.43 -5.27 -23.34
C THR A 21 7.21 -4.65 -24.49
N GLY A 22 8.20 -3.80 -24.21
CA GLY A 22 8.97 -3.10 -25.24
C GLY A 22 8.15 -2.02 -25.97
N GLY A 23 7.00 -1.62 -25.42
CA GLY A 23 6.21 -0.49 -25.89
C GLY A 23 6.92 0.81 -25.51
N LEU A 24 7.88 1.23 -26.33
CA LEU A 24 8.73 2.40 -26.08
C LEU A 24 7.93 3.70 -26.18
N SER A 25 7.48 4.20 -25.03
CA SER A 25 7.21 5.63 -24.84
C SER A 25 8.55 6.37 -24.94
N THR A 26 8.62 7.41 -25.78
CA THR A 26 9.84 8.19 -26.08
C THR A 26 10.52 8.82 -24.85
N THR A 27 9.81 8.94 -23.73
CA THR A 27 10.37 9.42 -22.45
C THR A 27 11.13 8.33 -21.70
N LEU A 28 10.73 7.07 -21.80
CA LEU A 28 11.43 5.95 -21.15
C LEU A 28 12.73 5.63 -21.89
N ASP A 29 12.73 5.73 -23.22
CA ASP A 29 13.94 5.59 -24.04
C ASP A 29 15.02 6.57 -23.61
N ARG A 30 14.69 7.86 -23.45
CA ARG A 30 15.64 8.88 -23.01
C ARG A 30 16.18 8.62 -21.59
N PHE A 31 15.33 8.11 -20.70
CA PHE A 31 15.76 7.77 -19.34
C PHE A 31 16.68 6.55 -19.34
N ILE A 32 16.36 5.52 -20.13
CA ILE A 32 17.22 4.34 -20.31
C ILE A 32 18.54 4.74 -20.95
N GLU A 33 18.52 5.61 -21.96
CA GLU A 33 19.72 6.13 -22.65
C GLU A 33 20.63 6.89 -21.67
N GLN A 34 20.08 7.76 -20.83
CA GLN A 34 20.83 8.41 -19.74
C GLN A 34 21.33 7.42 -18.68
N PHE A 35 20.53 6.42 -18.32
CA PHE A 35 20.93 5.41 -17.34
C PHE A 35 22.07 4.52 -17.88
N THR A 36 22.02 4.13 -19.15
CA THR A 36 23.08 3.38 -19.83
C THR A 36 24.37 4.18 -19.98
N LEU A 37 24.28 5.49 -20.14
CA LEU A 37 25.46 6.37 -20.14
C LEU A 37 26.17 6.43 -18.79
N VAL A 38 25.43 6.26 -17.69
CA VAL A 38 25.98 6.33 -16.32
C VAL A 38 26.41 4.94 -15.81
N PHE A 39 25.72 3.87 -16.18
CA PHE A 39 25.89 2.53 -15.58
C PHE A 39 26.25 1.41 -16.57
N GLY A 40 26.35 1.71 -17.87
CA GLY A 40 26.60 0.72 -18.93
C GLY A 40 25.32 0.05 -19.45
N GLU A 41 25.42 -0.67 -20.57
CA GLU A 41 24.28 -1.36 -21.20
C GLU A 41 23.81 -2.56 -20.33
N PRO A 42 22.55 -2.59 -19.87
CA PRO A 42 21.99 -3.81 -19.34
C PRO A 42 21.81 -4.80 -20.49
N PRO A 43 22.17 -6.09 -20.32
CA PRO A 43 21.93 -7.10 -21.34
C PRO A 43 20.44 -7.12 -21.71
N ALA A 44 20.12 -7.40 -22.98
CA ALA A 44 18.74 -7.40 -23.48
C ALA A 44 17.80 -8.32 -22.66
N SER A 45 18.35 -9.39 -22.07
CA SER A 45 17.65 -10.29 -21.13
C SER A 45 17.34 -9.65 -19.77
N GLY A 46 18.15 -8.69 -19.31
CA GLY A 46 17.96 -7.97 -18.05
C GLY A 46 16.80 -6.98 -18.07
N ARG A 47 16.45 -6.44 -19.25
CA ARG A 47 15.34 -5.48 -19.41
C ARG A 47 13.98 -6.11 -19.12
N GLY A 48 13.73 -7.31 -19.65
CA GLY A 48 12.50 -8.05 -19.38
C GLY A 48 12.35 -8.43 -17.90
N VAL A 49 13.45 -8.86 -17.27
CA VAL A 49 13.46 -9.20 -15.83
C VAL A 49 13.21 -7.95 -14.97
N ALA A 50 13.86 -6.82 -15.28
CA ALA A 50 13.64 -5.56 -14.57
C ALA A 50 12.20 -5.05 -14.73
N GLY A 51 11.64 -5.11 -15.94
CA GLY A 51 10.23 -4.76 -16.20
C GLY A 51 9.24 -5.63 -15.43
N LEU A 52 9.46 -6.95 -15.40
CA LEU A 52 8.67 -7.88 -14.58
C LEU A 52 8.75 -7.54 -13.09
N LEU A 53 9.95 -7.32 -12.56
CA LEU A 53 10.15 -6.97 -11.15
C LEU A 53 9.44 -5.66 -10.78
N LEU A 54 9.55 -4.64 -11.63
CA LEU A 54 8.84 -3.37 -11.44
C LEU A 54 7.32 -3.58 -11.49
N THR A 55 6.82 -4.35 -12.45
CA THR A 55 5.38 -4.65 -12.56
C THR A 55 4.85 -5.34 -11.31
N PHE A 56 5.53 -6.38 -10.83
CA PHE A 56 5.16 -7.09 -9.60
C PHE A 56 5.23 -6.17 -8.38
N SER A 57 6.25 -5.31 -8.30
CA SER A 57 6.36 -4.34 -7.21
C SER A 57 5.22 -3.32 -7.22
N GLY A 58 4.80 -2.83 -8.38
CA GLY A 58 3.64 -1.95 -8.54
C GLY A 58 2.33 -2.62 -8.09
N ILE A 59 2.10 -3.87 -8.50
CA ILE A 59 0.94 -4.67 -8.06
C ILE A 59 0.97 -4.89 -6.56
N ALA A 60 2.13 -5.24 -5.99
CA ALA A 60 2.28 -5.46 -4.55
C ALA A 60 1.98 -4.19 -3.75
N LEU A 61 2.52 -3.04 -4.16
CA LEU A 61 2.24 -1.75 -3.54
C LEU A 61 0.76 -1.36 -3.66
N GLY A 62 0.16 -1.54 -4.84
CA GLY A 62 -1.26 -1.30 -5.07
C GLY A 62 -2.16 -2.19 -4.22
N SER A 63 -1.79 -3.47 -4.05
CA SER A 63 -2.52 -4.42 -3.20
C SER A 63 -2.46 -4.03 -1.72
N ILE A 64 -1.30 -3.58 -1.25
CA ILE A 64 -1.12 -3.06 0.12
C ILE A 64 -1.97 -1.79 0.32
N ALA A 65 -1.98 -0.89 -0.66
CA ALA A 65 -2.79 0.33 -0.63
C ALA A 65 -4.29 0.01 -0.55
N LEU A 66 -4.76 -0.92 -1.39
CA LEU A 66 -6.16 -1.35 -1.42
C LEU A 66 -6.56 -2.03 -0.11
N TRP A 67 -5.71 -2.89 0.43
CA TRP A 67 -5.91 -3.52 1.73
C TRP A 67 -6.02 -2.47 2.84
N ALA A 68 -5.09 -1.51 2.90
CA ALA A 68 -5.12 -0.45 3.89
C ALA A 68 -6.38 0.42 3.77
N HIS A 69 -6.84 0.67 2.55
CA HIS A 69 -8.07 1.41 2.28
C HIS A 69 -9.33 0.65 2.74
N ARG A 70 -9.40 -0.67 2.51
CA ARG A 70 -10.50 -1.50 3.01
C ARG A 70 -10.58 -1.45 4.53
N GLU A 71 -9.45 -1.66 5.22
CA GLU A 71 -9.44 -1.64 6.68
C GLU A 71 -9.79 -0.26 7.26
N ARG A 72 -9.47 0.81 6.54
CA ARG A 72 -9.86 2.16 6.96
C ARG A 72 -11.37 2.35 6.98
N ARG A 73 -12.10 1.76 6.03
CA ARG A 73 -13.58 1.84 5.99
C ARG A 73 -14.22 1.10 7.15
N GLU A 74 -13.52 0.14 7.74
CA GLU A 74 -13.98 -0.60 8.91
C GLU A 74 -13.58 0.08 10.24
N LEU A 75 -12.83 1.20 10.19
CA LEU A 75 -12.49 1.95 11.40
C LEU A 75 -13.71 2.67 11.95
N THR A 76 -13.90 2.53 13.25
CA THR A 76 -14.91 3.28 13.99
C THR A 76 -14.27 4.54 14.59
N GLU A 77 -14.91 5.69 14.44
CA GLU A 77 -14.45 6.96 15.02
C GLU A 77 -14.78 7.07 16.52
N THR A 78 -15.75 6.28 17.00
CA THR A 78 -16.21 6.30 18.39
C THR A 78 -15.51 5.25 19.25
N THR A 79 -15.41 5.54 20.55
CA THR A 79 -14.98 4.55 21.54
C THR A 79 -16.10 3.63 22.00
N ASP A 80 -17.34 3.97 21.68
CA ASP A 80 -18.52 3.20 22.03
C ASP A 80 -18.82 2.15 20.96
N CYS A 81 -19.43 1.05 21.39
CA CYS A 81 -19.70 -0.08 20.53
C CYS A 81 -20.72 0.31 19.45
N PRO A 82 -20.41 0.15 18.14
CA PRO A 82 -21.35 0.52 17.08
C PRO A 82 -22.59 -0.37 17.03
N ARG A 83 -22.62 -1.50 17.76
CA ARG A 83 -23.76 -2.42 17.79
C ARG A 83 -24.72 -2.18 18.96
N CYS A 84 -24.20 -1.95 20.16
CA CYS A 84 -25.01 -1.85 21.38
C CYS A 84 -24.82 -0.54 22.16
N GLY A 85 -23.94 0.36 21.72
CA GLY A 85 -23.66 1.63 22.40
C GLY A 85 -22.85 1.51 23.71
N ALA A 86 -22.58 0.30 24.20
CA ALA A 86 -21.80 0.09 25.40
C ALA A 86 -20.33 0.49 25.22
N ARG A 87 -19.66 0.84 26.34
CA ARG A 87 -18.22 1.13 26.32
C ARG A 87 -17.42 -0.06 25.84
N THR A 88 -16.38 0.22 25.05
CA THR A 88 -15.44 -0.79 24.60
C THR A 88 -14.09 -0.68 25.31
N GLU A 89 -13.49 -1.84 25.58
CA GLU A 89 -12.19 -1.94 26.23
C GLU A 89 -11.06 -2.05 25.22
N ARG A 90 -9.92 -1.44 25.56
CA ARG A 90 -8.72 -1.51 24.71
C ARG A 90 -8.05 -2.87 24.85
N ILE A 91 -7.78 -3.51 23.73
CA ILE A 91 -7.08 -4.79 23.68
C ILE A 91 -5.76 -4.69 22.92
N LYS A 92 -4.88 -5.67 23.11
CA LYS A 92 -3.55 -5.73 22.47
C LYS A 92 -3.70 -5.72 20.94
N ARG A 93 -2.93 -4.84 20.29
CA ARG A 93 -2.86 -4.75 18.82
C ARG A 93 -2.08 -5.96 18.27
N ARG A 94 -2.56 -6.52 17.15
CA ARG A 94 -1.83 -7.53 16.36
C ARG A 94 -0.76 -6.86 15.49
N LYS A 95 0.24 -7.62 15.02
CA LYS A 95 1.30 -7.11 14.12
C LYS A 95 0.71 -6.40 12.88
N ARG A 96 -0.31 -6.98 12.23
CA ARG A 96 -1.00 -6.36 11.07
C ARG A 96 -1.53 -4.95 11.38
N HIS A 97 -2.07 -4.72 12.58
CA HIS A 97 -2.62 -3.41 12.96
C HIS A 97 -1.54 -2.36 13.22
N ARG A 98 -0.33 -2.79 13.58
CA ARG A 98 0.82 -1.88 13.70
C ARG A 98 1.31 -1.44 12.33
N ILE A 99 1.39 -2.39 11.39
CA ILE A 99 1.73 -2.09 9.99
C ILE A 99 0.68 -1.15 9.39
N LEU A 100 -0.60 -1.44 9.60
CA LEU A 100 -1.70 -0.58 9.15
C LEU A 100 -1.61 0.84 9.75
N ALA A 101 -1.32 0.96 11.05
CA ALA A 101 -1.12 2.26 11.70
C ALA A 101 0.05 3.04 11.08
N ALA A 102 1.16 2.37 10.77
CA ALA A 102 2.31 2.97 10.11
C ALA A 102 1.97 3.42 8.67
N LEU A 103 1.27 2.57 7.91
CA LEU A 103 0.85 2.88 6.53
C LEU A 103 -0.14 4.05 6.45
N LEU A 104 -1.08 4.12 7.40
CA LEU A 104 -2.09 5.18 7.44
C LEU A 104 -1.57 6.48 8.08
N GLY A 105 -0.48 6.41 8.85
CA GLY A 105 0.01 7.54 9.65
C GLY A 105 -0.93 7.92 10.80
N GLU A 106 -1.86 7.03 11.16
CA GLU A 106 -2.91 7.26 12.15
C GLU A 106 -2.69 6.34 13.37
N GLY A 107 -2.96 6.85 14.57
CA GLY A 107 -2.92 6.04 15.79
C GLY A 107 -4.13 5.10 15.85
N LEU A 108 -3.95 3.80 15.59
CA LEU A 108 -5.08 2.85 15.63
C LEU A 108 -5.15 2.07 16.94
N THR A 109 -6.28 2.03 17.63
CA THR A 109 -6.52 1.19 18.82
C THR A 109 -7.50 0.06 18.53
N ARG A 110 -7.11 -1.17 18.87
CA ARG A 110 -8.02 -2.32 18.80
C ARG A 110 -8.88 -2.33 20.07
N ARG A 111 -10.18 -2.46 19.92
CA ARG A 111 -11.15 -2.45 21.01
C ARG A 111 -12.11 -3.64 20.95
N ARG A 112 -12.62 -4.06 22.10
CA ARG A 112 -13.63 -5.10 22.25
C ARG A 112 -14.78 -4.60 23.13
N CYS A 113 -16.01 -4.87 22.71
CA CYS A 113 -17.18 -4.68 23.56
C CYS A 113 -17.34 -5.88 24.49
N ALA A 114 -17.50 -5.64 25.80
CA ALA A 114 -17.73 -6.69 26.79
C ALA A 114 -19.15 -7.27 26.70
N GLU A 115 -20.15 -6.46 26.31
CA GLU A 115 -21.55 -6.89 26.24
C GLU A 115 -21.85 -7.74 25.00
N CYS A 116 -21.60 -7.20 23.80
CA CYS A 116 -21.98 -7.88 22.54
C CYS A 116 -20.81 -8.59 21.86
N GLY A 117 -19.62 -8.57 22.47
CA GLY A 117 -18.42 -9.24 21.95
C GLY A 117 -17.82 -8.64 20.68
N TRP A 118 -18.31 -7.49 20.19
CA TRP A 118 -17.78 -6.82 18.99
C TRP A 118 -16.28 -6.55 19.15
N VAL A 119 -15.52 -6.76 18.09
CA VAL A 119 -14.09 -6.45 18.07
C VAL A 119 -13.77 -5.68 16.80
N GLY A 120 -13.21 -4.49 16.96
CA GLY A 120 -12.85 -3.65 15.84
C GLY A 120 -11.64 -2.77 16.12
N LEU A 121 -11.30 -1.97 15.13
CA LEU A 121 -10.28 -0.94 15.22
C LEU A 121 -10.95 0.42 15.31
N THR A 122 -10.37 1.27 16.15
CA THR A 122 -10.82 2.64 16.38
C THR A 122 -9.65 3.57 16.13
N GLN A 123 -9.92 4.76 15.58
CA GLN A 123 -8.91 5.80 15.58
C GLN A 123 -8.70 6.30 17.01
N LYS A 124 -7.44 6.57 17.35
CA LYS A 124 -7.10 7.22 18.61
C LYS A 124 -7.59 8.67 18.51
N PRO A 125 -8.40 9.14 19.47
CA PRO A 125 -8.74 10.56 19.55
C PRO A 125 -7.48 11.42 19.77
#